data_AF-A0A7X1KMK9-F1
#
_entry.id   AF-A0A7X1KMK9-F1
#
_cell.length_a   1.000
_cell.length_b   1.000
_cell.length_c   1.000
_cell.angle_alpha   90.00
_cell.angle_beta   90.00
_cell.angle_gamma   90.00
#
_symmetry.space_group_name_H-M   'P 1'
#
loop_
_entity.id
_entity.type
_entity.pdbx_description
1 polymer ?
#
loop_
_entity_poly.entity_id
_entity_poly.type
_entity_poly.pdbx_seq_one_letter_code
_entity_poly.pdbx_strand_id
1 'polypeptide(L)' 'MNGDIASIIQAVVQRAPQWLRHDMSSKDEAVRLRAEEAMAAMIADALTKAQAA' A
#
# COMPACT_ATOMS: atom_id res chain seq x y z
N MET A 1 3.97 16.88 12.56
CA MET A 1 3.04 16.28 11.56
C MET A 1 3.75 15.31 10.60
N ASN A 2 4.62 14.41 11.09
CA ASN A 2 5.06 13.20 10.34
C ASN A 2 4.45 11.91 10.92
N GLY A 3 3.98 11.96 12.17
CA GLY A 3 3.29 10.84 12.81
C GLY A 3 1.98 10.45 12.13
N ASP A 4 1.35 11.37 11.38
CA ASP A 4 0.09 11.13 10.69
C ASP A 4 0.29 10.28 9.42
N ILE A 5 1.19 10.71 8.52
CA ILE A 5 1.49 9.98 7.27
C ILE A 5 2.03 8.57 7.55
N ALA A 6 2.95 8.42 8.50
CA ALA A 6 3.47 7.10 8.87
C ALA A 6 2.36 6.18 9.40
N SER A 7 1.43 6.71 10.21
CA SER A 7 0.28 5.96 10.72
C SER A 7 -0.67 5.54 9.61
N ILE A 8 -0.93 6.42 8.63
CA ILE A 8 -1.77 6.11 7.47
C ILE A 8 -1.13 4.98 6.64
N ILE A 9 0.16 5.08 6.32
CA ILE A 9 0.87 4.04 5.57
C ILE A 9 0.83 2.72 6.34
N GLN A 10 1.10 2.74 7.64
CA GLN A 10 1.07 1.53 8.47
C GLN A 10 -0.33 0.91 8.48
N ALA A 11 -1.39 1.70 8.57
CA ALA A 11 -2.77 1.22 8.48
C ALA A 11 -3.08 0.56 7.13
N VAL A 12 -2.60 1.12 6.02
CA VAL A 12 -2.74 0.52 4.69
C VAL A 12 -1.99 -0.81 4.60
N VAL A 13 -0.74 -0.86 5.05
CA VAL A 13 0.08 -2.09 5.03
C VAL A 13 -0.53 -3.19 5.90
N GLN A 14 -1.10 -2.84 7.06
CA GLN A 14 -1.79 -3.81 7.92
C GLN A 14 -3.06 -4.37 7.25
N ARG A 15 -3.78 -3.53 6.49
CA ARG A 15 -5.01 -3.90 5.78
C ARG A 15 -4.76 -4.50 4.38
N ALA A 16 -3.51 -4.59 3.94
CA ALA A 16 -3.15 -5.19 2.67
C ALA A 16 -3.71 -6.63 2.57
N PRO A 17 -4.32 -7.02 1.44
CA PRO A 17 -4.78 -8.40 1.23
C PRO A 17 -3.65 -9.43 1.26
N GLN A 18 -3.98 -10.69 1.58
CA GLN A 18 -3.04 -11.82 1.55
C GLN A 18 -2.41 -12.03 0.16
N TRP A 19 -3.20 -11.94 -0.91
CA TRP A 19 -2.70 -12.07 -2.29
C TRP A 19 -1.65 -11.00 -2.61
N LEU A 20 -1.84 -9.76 -2.14
CA LEU A 20 -0.92 -8.66 -2.40
C LEU A 20 0.43 -8.90 -1.72
N ARG A 21 0.41 -9.39 -0.47
CA ARG A 21 1.64 -9.77 0.25
C ARG A 21 2.36 -10.92 -0.44
N HIS A 22 1.61 -11.91 -0.94
CA HIS A 22 2.18 -13.02 -1.69
C HIS A 22 2.86 -12.54 -2.96
N ASP A 23 2.18 -11.72 -3.76
CA ASP A 23 2.69 -11.23 -5.03
C ASP A 23 3.92 -10.31 -4.86
N MET A 24 3.96 -9.48 -3.80
CA MET A 24 5.15 -8.68 -3.46
C MET A 24 6.39 -9.55 -3.14
N SER A 25 6.19 -10.76 -2.64
CA SER A 25 7.27 -11.72 -2.38
C SER A 25 7.60 -12.62 -3.57
N SER A 26 6.93 -12.43 -4.71
CA SER A 26 7.14 -13.23 -5.91
C SER A 26 8.53 -13.00 -6.50
N LYS A 27 9.13 -14.09 -7.01
CA LYS A 27 10.38 -14.03 -7.80
C LYS A 27 10.13 -13.54 -9.22
N ASP A 28 8.90 -13.60 -9.69
CA ASP A 28 8.49 -13.04 -10.98
C ASP A 28 8.38 -11.52 -10.85
N GLU A 29 9.20 -10.81 -11.63
CA GLU A 29 9.26 -9.35 -11.63
C GLU A 29 7.96 -8.70 -12.08
N ALA A 30 7.26 -9.26 -13.07
CA ALA A 30 6.00 -8.71 -13.53
C ALA A 30 4.90 -8.84 -12.46
N VAL A 31 4.90 -9.95 -11.72
CA VAL A 31 3.97 -10.18 -10.60
C VAL A 31 4.27 -9.22 -9.45
N ARG A 32 5.55 -9.10 -9.06
CA ARG A 32 5.96 -8.17 -8.01
C ARG A 32 5.63 -6.72 -8.36
N LEU A 33 5.93 -6.29 -9.60
CA LEU A 33 5.67 -4.92 -10.05
C LEU A 33 4.18 -4.58 -9.93
N ARG A 34 3.31 -5.48 -10.40
CA ARG A 34 1.86 -5.29 -10.27
C ARG A 34 1.41 -5.15 -8.80
N ALA A 35 2.02 -5.93 -7.91
CA ALA A 35 1.74 -5.84 -6.48
C ALA A 35 2.20 -4.50 -5.89
N GLU A 36 3.38 -4.03 -6.28
CA GLU A 36 3.89 -2.72 -5.86
C GLU A 36 3.00 -1.58 -6.38
N GLU A 37 2.54 -1.63 -7.62
CA GLU A 37 1.59 -0.66 -8.20
C GLU A 37 0.26 -0.65 -7.43
N ALA A 38 -0.29 -1.82 -7.12
CA ALA A 38 -1.52 -1.92 -6.34
C ALA A 38 -1.33 -1.36 -4.91
N MET A 39 -0.20 -1.65 -4.26
CA MET A 39 0.14 -1.08 -2.95
C MET A 39 0.26 0.44 -3.01
N ALA A 40 0.92 0.98 -4.04
CA ALA A 40 1.06 2.41 -4.25
C ALA A 40 -0.32 3.08 -4.43
N ALA A 41 -1.22 2.47 -5.20
CA ALA A 41 -2.58 2.96 -5.38
C ALA A 41 -3.38 2.98 -4.06
N MET A 42 -3.25 1.95 -3.23
CA MET A 42 -3.89 1.90 -1.91
C MET A 42 -3.38 3.00 -0.96
N ILE A 43 -2.07 3.26 -0.97
CA ILE A 43 -1.46 4.32 -0.17
C ILE A 43 -1.92 5.69 -0.69
N ALA A 44 -1.90 5.92 -2.00
CA ALA A 44 -2.34 7.17 -2.61
C ALA A 44 -3.81 7.48 -2.27
N ASP A 45 -4.70 6.49 -2.40
CA ASP A 45 -6.12 6.63 -2.04
C ASP A 45 -6.31 6.99 -0.57
N ALA A 46 -5.59 6.33 0.34
CA ALA A 46 -5.65 6.61 1.78
C ALA A 46 -5.14 8.03 2.11
N LEU A 47 -4.04 8.47 1.48
CA LEU A 47 -3.50 9.81 1.65
C LEU A 47 -4.44 10.89 1.09
N THR A 48 -5.08 10.65 -0.06
CA THR A 48 -6.08 11.57 -0.62
C THR A 48 -7.28 11.69 0.31
N LYS A 49 -7.77 10.58 0.88
CA LYS A 49 -8.88 10.57 1.84
C LYS A 49 -8.54 11.30 3.14
N ALA A 50 -7.33 11.13 3.65
CA ALA A 50 -6.88 11.81 4.86
C ALA A 50 -6.73 13.33 4.66
N GLN A 51 -6.33 13.79 3.48
CA GLN A 51 -6.25 15.22 3.15
C GLN A 51 -7.61 15.88 2.89
N ALA A 52 -8.62 15.09 2.52
CA ALA A 52 -9.97 15.56 2.26
C ALA A 52 -10.87 15.58 3.51
N ALA A 53 -10.37 15.07 4.64
CA ALA A 53 -11.05 15.04 5.94
C ALA A 53 -10.63 16.23 6.82
#